data_AF-A0A1H7Y9I7-F1
#
_entry.id   AF-A0A1H7Y9I7-F1
#
_cell.length_a   1.000
_cell.length_b   1.000
_cell.length_c   1.000
_cell.angle_alpha   90.00
_cell.angle_beta   90.00
_cell.angle_gamma   90.00
#
_symmetry.space_group_name_H-M   'P 1'
#
loop_
_entity.id
_entity.type
_entity.pdbx_description
1 polymer ?
#
loop_
_entity_poly.entity_id
_entity_poly.type
_entity_poly.pdbx_seq_one_letter_code
_entity_poly.pdbx_strand_id
1 'polypeptide(L)'
;MQRPKKNFLVFKIYVKREGLTVARFSIYSLSSQNNVGAMQKLNECQIPCLAEIAVGKAAVGPQSLINHLKRALAKPWNYYLRKKLKKIFTIFSKGKAKRVNKYDALGIKAGDLIRIRPAKEIEATLDRWKELKGCAFLEYMWQYCGTTHRVLQSVERFLDERDYQVKKCKGIVLLEGVICRGTPVFGRCDRCCHLFWREEWLEKIDEFSN
;
A
#
# COMPACT_ATOMS: atom_id res chain seq x y z
N MET A 1 -22.66 40.53 -21.74
CA MET A 1 -23.47 40.66 -20.51
C MET A 1 -22.56 40.37 -19.32
N GLN A 2 -22.18 41.40 -18.55
CA GLN A 2 -21.25 41.29 -17.41
C GLN A 2 -21.93 40.69 -16.17
N ARG A 3 -21.23 39.79 -15.44
CA ARG A 3 -21.25 39.55 -13.97
C ARG A 3 -20.56 38.21 -13.62
N PRO A 4 -20.05 37.97 -12.39
CA PRO A 4 -19.31 38.86 -11.47
C PRO A 4 -17.91 38.30 -11.12
N LYS A 5 -16.97 39.17 -10.73
CA LYS A 5 -15.66 38.79 -10.17
C LYS A 5 -15.86 38.17 -8.78
N LYS A 6 -15.34 36.95 -8.55
CA LYS A 6 -15.28 36.36 -7.20
C LYS A 6 -13.90 36.63 -6.59
N ASN A 7 -13.87 37.53 -5.61
CA ASN A 7 -12.69 37.83 -4.80
C ASN A 7 -12.45 36.68 -3.82
N PHE A 8 -11.21 36.21 -3.66
CA PHE A 8 -10.82 35.29 -2.60
C PHE A 8 -9.87 35.98 -1.62
N LEU A 9 -10.15 35.78 -0.32
CA LEU A 9 -9.41 36.33 0.80
C LEU A 9 -8.23 35.40 1.15
N VAL A 10 -7.02 35.93 1.24
CA VAL A 10 -5.85 35.18 1.75
C VAL A 10 -5.50 35.70 3.14
N PHE A 11 -5.40 34.78 4.11
CA PHE A 11 -5.11 35.09 5.51
C PHE A 11 -3.61 35.02 5.77
N LYS A 12 -3.04 36.11 6.30
CA LYS A 12 -1.74 36.08 7.00
C LYS A 12 -1.97 36.35 8.47
N ILE A 13 -1.67 35.35 9.30
CA ILE A 13 -1.67 35.48 10.76
C ILE A 13 -0.30 36.04 11.16
N TYR A 14 -0.29 37.20 11.81
CA TYR A 14 0.90 37.75 12.47
C TYR A 14 0.68 37.71 13.98
N VAL A 15 1.64 37.13 14.71
CA VAL A 15 1.69 37.19 16.17
C VAL A 15 2.64 38.32 16.55
N LYS A 16 2.15 39.33 17.28
CA LYS A 16 3.01 40.29 17.97
C LYS A 16 2.55 40.47 19.41
N ARG A 17 3.54 40.51 20.30
CA ARG A 17 3.47 40.66 21.76
C ARG A 17 2.72 41.94 22.15
N GLU A 18 1.88 41.77 23.17
CA GLU A 18 1.20 42.75 24.02
C GLU A 18 -0.03 43.47 23.42
N GLY A 19 -1.18 43.18 24.04
CA GLY A 19 -2.37 44.04 24.09
C GLY A 19 -3.17 44.23 22.79
N LEU A 20 -4.24 43.43 22.63
CA LEU A 20 -5.32 43.57 21.64
C LEU A 20 -4.96 43.32 20.15
N THR A 21 -5.49 42.22 19.60
CA THR A 21 -5.33 41.85 18.18
C THR A 21 -6.50 42.38 17.35
N VAL A 22 -6.24 43.30 16.41
CA VAL A 22 -7.17 43.68 15.33
C VAL A 22 -6.54 43.28 14.01
N ALA A 23 -7.12 42.30 13.31
CA ALA A 23 -6.63 41.85 12.01
C ALA A 23 -7.09 42.80 10.90
N ARG A 24 -6.14 43.39 10.16
CA ARG A 24 -6.39 44.20 8.96
C ARG A 24 -5.99 43.41 7.71
N PHE A 25 -6.91 43.31 6.76
CA PHE A 25 -6.77 42.49 5.54
C PHE A 25 -6.42 43.37 4.33
N SER A 26 -5.38 42.99 3.57
CA SER A 26 -5.05 43.60 2.26
C SER A 26 -4.94 42.51 1.19
N ILE A 27 -5.62 42.72 0.07
CA ILE A 27 -5.65 41.83 -1.11
C ILE A 27 -4.63 42.36 -2.12
N TYR A 28 -3.67 41.53 -2.52
CA TYR A 28 -2.76 41.84 -3.62
C TYR A 28 -2.90 40.79 -4.74
N SER A 29 -2.92 41.27 -5.98
CA SER A 29 -2.88 40.47 -7.21
C SER A 29 -1.43 40.29 -7.63
N LEU A 30 -0.90 39.06 -7.52
CA LEU A 30 0.42 38.72 -8.03
C LEU A 30 0.30 37.81 -9.26
N SER A 31 0.64 38.39 -10.41
CA SER A 31 0.94 37.70 -11.65
C SER A 31 2.29 36.99 -11.54
N SER A 32 2.29 35.65 -11.49
CA SER A 32 3.48 34.87 -11.80
C SER A 32 3.09 33.49 -12.31
N GLN A 33 3.43 33.26 -13.57
CA GLN A 33 3.28 32.00 -14.29
C GLN A 33 4.20 30.92 -13.65
N ASN A 34 3.81 29.65 -13.81
CA ASN A 34 4.53 28.41 -13.45
C ASN A 34 4.21 27.77 -12.09
N ASN A 35 2.96 27.32 -11.87
CA ASN A 35 2.71 26.02 -11.20
C ASN A 35 1.27 25.47 -11.32
N VAL A 36 0.55 25.71 -12.43
CA VAL A 36 -0.89 25.38 -12.54
C VAL A 36 -1.15 23.91 -12.92
N GLY A 37 -0.12 23.16 -13.36
CA GLY A 37 -0.30 21.79 -13.88
C GLY A 37 -0.44 20.67 -12.84
N ALA A 38 -0.04 20.87 -11.58
CA ALA A 38 -0.01 19.80 -10.58
C ALA A 38 -1.35 19.63 -9.84
N MET A 39 -2.11 20.71 -9.61
CA MET A 39 -3.41 20.65 -8.93
C MET A 39 -4.57 20.22 -9.84
N GLN A 40 -4.44 20.35 -11.16
CA GLN A 40 -5.52 19.97 -12.10
C GLN A 40 -5.67 18.45 -12.28
N LYS A 41 -4.66 17.64 -11.96
CA LYS A 41 -4.67 16.17 -12.19
C LYS A 41 -5.29 15.33 -11.07
N LEU A 42 -5.63 15.91 -9.93
CA LEU A 42 -6.25 15.15 -8.84
C LEU A 42 -7.72 14.81 -9.12
N ASN A 43 -8.38 15.55 -10.01
CA ASN A 43 -9.79 15.34 -10.34
C ASN A 43 -10.05 14.06 -11.18
N GLU A 44 -9.00 13.38 -11.63
CA GLU A 44 -9.08 12.16 -12.45
C GLU A 44 -8.96 10.86 -11.62
N CYS A 45 -8.76 10.98 -10.30
CA CYS A 45 -8.63 9.83 -9.40
C CYS A 45 -9.84 9.74 -8.47
N GLN A 46 -10.32 8.51 -8.21
CA GLN A 46 -11.41 8.27 -7.25
C GLN A 46 -10.97 8.44 -5.77
N ILE A 47 -9.67 8.44 -5.50
CA ILE A 47 -9.12 8.45 -4.13
C ILE A 47 -9.33 9.78 -3.36
N PRO A 48 -9.17 10.99 -3.95
CA PRO A 48 -9.40 12.25 -3.22
C PRO A 48 -10.82 12.40 -2.66
N CYS A 49 -11.83 11.79 -3.30
CA CYS A 49 -13.23 11.92 -2.88
C CYS A 49 -13.66 10.89 -1.82
N LEU A 50 -12.75 10.01 -1.36
CA LEU A 50 -13.10 8.94 -0.41
C LEU A 50 -13.60 9.47 0.95
N ALA A 51 -13.18 10.67 1.35
CA ALA A 51 -13.62 11.26 2.61
C ALA A 51 -15.09 11.70 2.58
N GLU A 52 -15.57 12.19 1.43
CA GLU A 52 -16.95 12.69 1.29
C GLU A 52 -17.98 11.56 1.21
N ILE A 53 -17.59 10.40 0.66
CA ILE A 53 -18.46 9.22 0.61
C ILE A 53 -18.51 8.44 1.94
N ALA A 54 -17.63 8.75 2.89
CA ALA A 54 -17.51 8.00 4.13
C ALA A 54 -18.61 8.40 5.12
N VAL A 55 -19.53 7.48 5.40
CA VAL A 55 -20.60 7.68 6.40
C VAL A 55 -20.09 7.55 7.85
N GLY A 56 -18.91 6.94 8.05
CA GLY A 56 -18.31 6.79 9.37
C GLY A 56 -17.25 5.68 9.44
N LYS A 57 -16.87 5.28 10.65
CA LYS A 57 -15.97 4.14 10.88
C LYS A 57 -16.81 2.88 11.13
N ALA A 58 -16.53 1.81 10.39
CA ALA A 58 -17.15 0.53 10.65
C ALA A 58 -16.77 -0.01 12.04
N ALA A 59 -17.77 -0.54 12.76
CA ALA A 59 -17.54 -1.29 13.98
C ALA A 59 -16.74 -2.56 13.63
N VAL A 60 -15.74 -2.85 14.46
CA VAL A 60 -15.02 -4.11 14.35
C VAL A 60 -15.59 -5.01 15.42
N GLY A 61 -16.01 -6.22 15.04
CA GLY A 61 -16.60 -7.19 15.96
C GLY A 61 -15.67 -7.55 17.12
N PRO A 62 -16.08 -8.46 18.02
CA PRO A 62 -15.27 -8.86 19.17
C PRO A 62 -13.85 -9.25 18.75
N GLN A 63 -12.85 -8.58 19.31
CA GLN A 63 -11.43 -8.86 19.04
C GLN A 63 -10.72 -9.32 20.31
N SER A 64 -9.70 -10.15 20.15
CA SER A 64 -8.78 -10.45 21.25
C SER A 64 -8.02 -9.19 21.70
N LEU A 65 -7.61 -9.16 22.98
CA LEU A 65 -6.80 -8.07 23.55
C LEU A 65 -5.54 -7.81 22.71
N ILE A 66 -4.92 -8.87 22.20
CA ILE A 66 -3.75 -8.79 21.32
C ILE A 66 -4.06 -8.01 20.04
N ASN A 67 -5.21 -8.27 19.40
CA ASN A 67 -5.60 -7.57 18.17
C ASN A 67 -5.97 -6.11 18.45
N HIS A 68 -6.58 -5.83 19.60
CA HIS A 68 -6.86 -4.46 20.04
C HIS A 68 -5.56 -3.65 20.17
N LEU A 69 -4.56 -4.22 20.87
CA LEU A 69 -3.26 -3.60 21.05
C LEU A 69 -2.52 -3.44 19.70
N LYS A 70 -2.49 -4.49 18.88
CA LYS A 70 -1.90 -4.45 17.53
C LYS A 70 -2.51 -3.35 16.69
N ARG A 71 -3.83 -3.18 16.74
CA ARG A 71 -4.54 -2.15 15.98
C ARG A 71 -4.20 -0.74 16.46
N ALA A 72 -4.21 -0.51 17.78
CA ALA A 72 -3.84 0.78 18.37
C ALA A 72 -2.41 1.19 17.99
N LEU A 73 -1.48 0.23 17.97
CA LEU A 73 -0.07 0.46 17.65
C LEU A 73 0.25 0.31 16.15
N ALA A 74 -0.69 -0.09 15.30
CA ALA A 74 -0.38 -0.47 13.92
C ALA A 74 0.24 0.67 13.11
N LYS A 75 -0.30 1.90 13.22
CA LYS A 75 0.23 3.08 12.53
C LYS A 75 1.66 3.42 12.98
N PRO A 76 1.94 3.67 14.28
CA PRO A 76 3.29 4.01 14.70
C PRO A 76 4.29 2.86 14.48
N TRP A 77 3.84 1.62 14.65
CA TRP A 77 4.65 0.43 14.40
C TRP A 77 5.09 0.32 12.94
N ASN A 78 4.13 0.34 12.01
CA ASN A 78 4.42 0.15 10.59
C ASN A 78 5.16 1.35 9.97
N TYR A 79 4.90 2.57 10.43
CA TYR A 79 5.48 3.77 9.82
C TYR A 79 6.86 4.13 10.40
N TYR A 80 7.04 4.07 11.72
CA TYR A 80 8.28 4.56 12.36
C TYR A 80 9.17 3.44 12.91
N LEU A 81 8.61 2.54 13.73
CA LEU A 81 9.40 1.55 14.46
C LEU A 81 9.96 0.46 13.55
N ARG A 82 9.11 -0.15 12.72
CA ARG A 82 9.49 -1.27 11.83
C ARG A 82 10.60 -0.85 10.87
N LYS A 83 10.53 0.36 10.30
CA LYS A 83 11.55 0.89 9.38
C LYS A 83 12.91 1.06 10.09
N LYS A 84 12.91 1.65 11.30
CA LYS A 84 14.14 1.80 12.11
C LYS A 84 14.71 0.44 12.52
N LEU A 85 13.87 -0.46 13.02
CA LEU A 85 14.28 -1.81 13.44
C LEU A 85 14.85 -2.63 12.28
N LYS A 86 14.25 -2.58 11.08
CA LYS A 86 14.82 -3.22 9.89
C LYS A 86 16.18 -2.65 9.54
N LYS A 87 16.33 -1.32 9.52
CA LYS A 87 17.62 -0.67 9.22
C LYS A 87 18.70 -1.11 10.21
N ILE A 88 18.38 -1.10 11.50
CA ILE A 88 19.24 -1.60 12.58
C ILE A 88 19.61 -3.06 12.32
N PHE A 89 18.62 -3.94 12.16
CA PHE A 89 18.86 -5.36 11.98
C PHE A 89 19.65 -5.69 10.71
N THR A 90 19.43 -4.98 9.60
CA THR A 90 20.23 -5.14 8.38
C THR A 90 21.70 -4.77 8.59
N ILE A 91 21.98 -3.76 9.42
CA ILE A 91 23.36 -3.40 9.80
C ILE A 91 23.98 -4.52 10.64
N PHE A 92 23.25 -5.04 11.64
CA PHE A 92 23.73 -6.12 12.53
C PHE A 92 23.82 -7.50 11.84
N SER A 93 22.99 -7.76 10.83
CA SER A 93 22.89 -9.07 10.16
C SER A 93 23.73 -9.19 8.89
N LYS A 94 24.61 -8.23 8.61
CA LYS A 94 25.54 -8.23 7.46
C LYS A 94 26.48 -9.46 7.40
N GLY A 95 26.43 -10.38 8.37
CA GLY A 95 27.28 -11.57 8.45
C GLY A 95 26.74 -12.88 7.83
N LYS A 96 25.44 -13.05 7.56
CA LYS A 96 24.92 -14.32 6.97
C LYS A 96 23.65 -14.09 6.14
N ALA A 97 23.77 -13.48 4.97
CA ALA A 97 22.72 -13.57 3.96
C ALA A 97 23.16 -14.58 2.90
N LYS A 98 22.58 -15.78 2.92
CA LYS A 98 22.69 -16.72 1.80
C LYS A 98 22.16 -15.98 0.57
N ARG A 99 23.03 -15.70 -0.41
CA ARG A 99 22.61 -15.10 -1.70
C ARG A 99 21.61 -16.08 -2.31
N VAL A 100 20.32 -15.80 -2.15
CA VAL A 100 19.30 -16.44 -2.98
C VAL A 100 19.55 -15.97 -4.40
N ASN A 101 19.68 -16.93 -5.31
CA ASN A 101 20.16 -16.73 -6.67
C ASN A 101 19.36 -15.65 -7.41
N LYS A 102 20.10 -14.96 -8.27
CA LYS A 102 19.67 -13.85 -9.08
C LYS A 102 18.69 -14.37 -10.14
N TYR A 103 17.39 -14.24 -9.85
CA TYR A 103 16.28 -14.29 -10.80
C TYR A 103 16.38 -15.39 -11.87
N ASP A 104 15.93 -16.59 -11.53
CA ASP A 104 15.09 -17.26 -12.52
C ASP A 104 13.72 -16.62 -12.34
N ALA A 105 13.53 -15.44 -12.94
CA ALA A 105 12.18 -14.94 -13.16
C ALA A 105 11.50 -16.06 -13.93
N LEU A 106 10.49 -16.70 -13.31
CA LEU A 106 9.83 -17.87 -13.89
C LEU A 106 9.13 -17.52 -15.21
N GLY A 107 9.17 -16.24 -15.61
CA GLY A 107 8.61 -15.74 -16.86
C GLY A 107 7.10 -15.89 -16.85
N ILE A 108 6.49 -15.84 -15.67
CA ILE A 108 5.07 -16.02 -15.46
C ILE A 108 4.34 -14.84 -16.12
N LYS A 109 3.45 -15.16 -17.05
CA LYS A 109 2.66 -14.21 -17.82
C LYS A 109 1.19 -14.32 -17.46
N ALA A 110 0.43 -13.28 -17.80
CA ALA A 110 -1.03 -13.34 -17.73
C ALA A 110 -1.55 -14.55 -18.52
N GLY A 111 -2.52 -15.25 -17.96
CA GLY A 111 -3.11 -16.47 -18.51
C GLY A 111 -2.42 -17.78 -18.08
N ASP A 112 -1.16 -17.72 -17.62
CA ASP A 112 -0.44 -18.92 -17.18
C ASP A 112 -1.16 -19.61 -16.01
N LEU A 113 -1.22 -20.95 -16.06
CA LEU A 113 -1.67 -21.77 -14.95
C LEU A 113 -0.52 -22.00 -13.97
N ILE A 114 -0.73 -21.69 -12.70
CA ILE A 114 0.28 -21.80 -11.66
C ILE A 114 -0.26 -22.55 -10.44
N ARG A 115 0.64 -23.18 -9.70
CA ARG A 115 0.39 -23.69 -8.34
C ARG A 115 1.06 -22.75 -7.35
N ILE A 116 0.35 -22.38 -6.30
CA ILE A 116 0.98 -21.73 -5.15
C ILE A 116 1.72 -22.80 -4.36
N ARG A 117 3.01 -22.56 -4.07
CA ARG A 117 3.85 -23.52 -3.37
C ARG A 117 3.26 -23.94 -2.01
N PRO A 118 3.59 -25.15 -1.53
CA PRO A 118 3.18 -25.59 -0.20
C PRO A 118 3.62 -24.62 0.91
N ALA A 119 2.85 -24.56 2.00
CA ALA A 119 3.09 -23.61 3.09
C ALA A 119 4.51 -23.70 3.67
N LYS A 120 5.05 -24.92 3.82
CA LYS A 120 6.42 -25.15 4.33
C LYS A 120 7.50 -24.54 3.42
N GLU A 121 7.34 -24.63 2.10
CA GLU A 121 8.30 -24.04 1.15
C GLU A 121 8.25 -22.52 1.22
N ILE A 122 7.05 -21.94 1.22
CA ILE A 122 6.87 -20.49 1.32
C ILE A 122 7.44 -20.00 2.64
N GLU A 123 7.12 -20.64 3.77
CA GLU A 123 7.60 -20.25 5.09
C GLU A 123 9.13 -20.24 5.15
N ALA A 124 9.80 -21.21 4.52
CA ALA A 124 11.25 -21.25 4.44
C ALA A 124 11.86 -20.06 3.65
N THR A 125 11.09 -19.40 2.79
CA THR A 125 11.53 -18.18 2.08
C THR A 125 11.37 -16.90 2.88
N LEU A 126 10.51 -16.90 3.92
CA LEU A 126 10.14 -15.69 4.62
C LEU A 126 11.19 -15.28 5.65
N ASP A 127 11.42 -13.98 5.74
CA ASP A 127 12.21 -13.40 6.82
C ASP A 127 11.44 -13.38 8.15
N ARG A 128 12.11 -12.92 9.20
CA ARG A 128 11.52 -12.77 10.55
C ARG A 128 10.31 -11.82 10.62
N TRP A 129 10.05 -11.04 9.58
CA TRP A 129 8.89 -10.17 9.47
C TRP A 129 7.78 -10.77 8.57
N LYS A 130 7.91 -12.05 8.22
CA LYS A 130 7.04 -12.77 7.30
C LYS A 130 6.99 -12.11 5.92
N GLU A 131 8.14 -11.66 5.43
CA GLU A 131 8.30 -11.04 4.12
C GLU A 131 9.34 -11.75 3.26
N LEU A 132 9.17 -11.67 1.93
CA LEU A 132 10.20 -12.00 0.96
C LEU A 132 10.51 -10.78 0.09
N LYS A 133 11.78 -10.34 0.11
CA LYS A 133 12.29 -9.11 -0.53
C LYS A 133 11.33 -7.90 -0.37
N GLY A 134 10.82 -7.70 0.83
CA GLY A 134 9.95 -6.57 1.17
C GLY A 134 8.46 -6.75 0.88
N CYS A 135 8.05 -7.88 0.28
CA CYS A 135 6.63 -8.22 0.09
C CYS A 135 6.16 -9.10 1.23
N ALA A 136 5.13 -8.67 1.96
CA ALA A 136 4.59 -9.42 3.10
C ALA A 136 3.72 -10.58 2.64
N PHE A 137 3.89 -11.73 3.29
CA PHE A 137 2.98 -12.86 3.19
C PHE A 137 1.95 -12.74 4.31
N LEU A 138 0.69 -12.48 3.95
CA LEU A 138 -0.37 -12.24 4.92
C LEU A 138 -0.91 -13.55 5.48
N GLU A 139 -1.44 -13.52 6.70
CA GLU A 139 -2.03 -14.70 7.36
C GLU A 139 -3.11 -15.38 6.50
N TYR A 140 -3.96 -14.58 5.85
CA TYR A 140 -5.02 -15.09 4.98
C TYR A 140 -4.47 -15.77 3.70
N MET A 141 -3.22 -15.52 3.31
CA MET A 141 -2.63 -16.13 2.11
C MET A 141 -2.33 -17.62 2.28
N TRP A 142 -2.16 -18.10 3.52
CA TRP A 142 -1.85 -19.51 3.80
C TRP A 142 -2.92 -20.50 3.29
N GLN A 143 -4.19 -20.08 3.24
CA GLN A 143 -5.27 -20.95 2.77
C GLN A 143 -5.16 -21.30 1.27
N TYR A 144 -4.42 -20.51 0.51
CA TYR A 144 -4.19 -20.74 -0.92
C TYR A 144 -2.92 -21.56 -1.17
N CYS A 145 -2.17 -21.95 -0.14
CA CYS A 145 -1.00 -22.79 -0.35
C CYS A 145 -1.40 -24.16 -0.92
N GLY A 146 -0.73 -24.58 -2.00
CA GLY A 146 -1.02 -25.83 -2.70
C GLY A 146 -2.18 -25.75 -3.70
N THR A 147 -2.90 -24.64 -3.80
CA THR A 147 -4.00 -24.49 -4.77
C THR A 147 -3.50 -24.01 -6.13
N THR A 148 -4.26 -24.33 -7.17
CA THR A 148 -3.99 -23.93 -8.56
C THR A 148 -4.81 -22.71 -8.93
N HIS A 149 -4.18 -21.73 -9.57
CA HIS A 149 -4.82 -20.50 -10.01
C HIS A 149 -4.29 -20.07 -11.38
N ARG A 150 -5.06 -19.26 -12.09
CA ARG A 150 -4.59 -18.55 -13.29
C ARG A 150 -4.04 -17.18 -12.91
N VAL A 151 -3.00 -16.78 -13.62
CA VAL A 151 -2.36 -15.47 -13.46
C VAL A 151 -3.22 -14.43 -14.17
N LEU A 152 -3.72 -13.46 -13.41
CA LEU A 152 -4.48 -12.34 -13.95
C LEU A 152 -3.56 -11.36 -14.69
N GLN A 153 -2.48 -10.92 -14.05
CA GLN A 153 -1.52 -10.00 -14.64
C GLN A 153 -0.18 -9.98 -13.89
N SER A 154 0.88 -9.60 -14.59
CA SER A 154 2.15 -9.24 -13.97
C SER A 154 2.15 -7.77 -13.56
N VAL A 155 2.68 -7.46 -12.38
CA VAL A 155 2.67 -6.11 -11.81
C VAL A 155 4.03 -5.46 -11.99
N GLU A 156 4.10 -4.49 -12.90
CA GLU A 156 5.30 -3.67 -13.10
C GLU A 156 5.27 -2.39 -12.27
N ARG A 157 4.07 -1.87 -11.99
CA ARG A 157 3.83 -0.62 -11.29
C ARG A 157 2.57 -0.70 -10.44
N PHE A 158 2.60 -0.06 -9.28
CA PHE A 158 1.42 0.07 -8.41
C PHE A 158 1.40 1.42 -7.69
N LEU A 159 0.21 1.90 -7.36
CA LEU A 159 0.05 3.10 -6.52
C LEU A 159 0.19 2.72 -5.05
N ASP A 160 1.14 3.34 -4.35
CA ASP A 160 1.24 3.21 -2.90
C ASP A 160 0.38 4.27 -2.21
N GLU A 161 -0.77 3.86 -1.68
CA GLU A 161 -1.76 4.74 -1.05
C GLU A 161 -1.21 5.45 0.21
N ARG A 162 -0.07 5.03 0.76
CA ARG A 162 0.52 5.64 1.96
C ARG A 162 1.23 6.96 1.66
N ASP A 163 1.83 7.06 0.48
CA ASP A 163 2.58 8.25 0.04
C ASP A 163 2.12 8.80 -1.32
N TYR A 164 1.07 8.20 -1.90
CA TYR A 164 0.45 8.59 -3.18
C TYR A 164 1.42 8.59 -4.36
N GLN A 165 2.40 7.67 -4.36
CA GLN A 165 3.35 7.53 -5.46
C GLN A 165 3.18 6.22 -6.21
N VAL A 166 3.28 6.28 -7.54
CA VAL A 166 3.37 5.09 -8.39
C VAL A 166 4.79 4.54 -8.33
N LYS A 167 4.94 3.32 -7.82
CA LYS A 167 6.23 2.65 -7.63
C LYS A 167 6.39 1.52 -8.63
N LYS A 168 7.63 1.33 -9.09
CA LYS A 168 8.01 0.17 -9.92
C LYS A 168 8.28 -1.04 -9.02
N CYS A 169 7.89 -2.22 -9.49
CA CYS A 169 8.21 -3.50 -8.87
C CYS A 169 8.56 -4.56 -9.93
N LYS A 170 9.07 -5.70 -9.47
CA LYS A 170 9.43 -6.86 -10.30
C LYS A 170 9.13 -8.14 -9.55
N GLY A 171 8.79 -9.20 -10.29
CA GLY A 171 8.52 -10.53 -9.71
C GLY A 171 7.25 -10.56 -8.87
N ILE A 172 6.26 -9.72 -9.20
CA ILE A 172 4.96 -9.65 -8.56
C ILE A 172 3.90 -9.95 -9.60
N VAL A 173 2.99 -10.85 -9.28
CA VAL A 173 1.82 -11.17 -10.11
C VAL A 173 0.55 -11.08 -9.27
N LEU A 174 -0.58 -10.90 -9.96
CA LEU A 174 -1.92 -11.01 -9.38
C LEU A 174 -2.57 -12.29 -9.91
N LEU A 175 -3.36 -12.95 -9.07
CA LEU A 175 -4.05 -14.18 -9.42
C LEU A 175 -5.56 -13.94 -9.53
N GLU A 176 -6.22 -14.69 -10.41
CA GLU A 176 -7.67 -14.63 -10.59
C GLU A 176 -8.41 -15.15 -9.36
N GLY A 177 -9.43 -14.40 -8.91
CA GLY A 177 -10.26 -14.78 -7.75
C GLY A 177 -9.57 -14.71 -6.38
N VAL A 178 -8.27 -14.38 -6.34
CA VAL A 178 -7.48 -14.29 -5.09
C VAL A 178 -7.36 -12.84 -4.64
N ILE A 179 -8.28 -12.46 -3.76
CA ILE A 179 -8.46 -11.07 -3.30
C ILE A 179 -8.39 -10.97 -1.77
N CYS A 180 -8.01 -9.79 -1.30
CA CYS A 180 -8.03 -9.41 0.10
C CYS A 180 -9.46 -9.12 0.55
N ARG A 181 -9.94 -9.83 1.58
CA ARG A 181 -11.24 -9.62 2.22
C ARG A 181 -11.15 -8.84 3.54
N GLY A 182 -10.00 -8.23 3.80
CA GLY A 182 -9.66 -7.63 5.08
C GLY A 182 -8.66 -8.46 5.88
N THR A 183 -8.39 -8.05 7.12
CA THR A 183 -7.39 -8.71 7.98
C THR A 183 -7.99 -8.96 9.36
N PRO A 184 -7.49 -9.95 10.13
CA PRO A 184 -7.96 -10.19 11.49
C PRO A 184 -7.83 -8.95 12.41
N VAL A 185 -6.86 -8.07 12.14
CA VAL A 185 -6.59 -6.86 12.94
C VAL A 185 -7.56 -5.73 12.60
N PHE A 186 -7.88 -5.53 11.32
CA PHE A 186 -8.71 -4.41 10.86
C PHE A 186 -10.17 -4.79 10.56
N GLY A 187 -10.49 -6.07 10.54
CA GLY A 187 -11.81 -6.60 10.19
C GLY A 187 -12.01 -6.80 8.69
N ARG A 188 -13.26 -7.08 8.33
CA ARG A 188 -13.73 -7.23 6.95
C ARG A 188 -13.49 -5.94 6.16
N CYS A 189 -13.04 -6.08 4.92
CA CYS A 189 -12.85 -4.99 3.98
C CYS A 189 -13.40 -5.39 2.62
N ASP A 190 -14.40 -4.65 2.13
CA ASP A 190 -15.08 -4.92 0.86
C ASP A 190 -14.40 -4.24 -0.36
N ARG A 191 -13.20 -3.66 -0.16
CA ARG A 191 -12.40 -3.08 -1.26
C ARG A 191 -11.87 -4.15 -2.24
N CYS A 192 -11.81 -5.41 -1.81
CA CYS A 192 -11.44 -6.54 -2.67
C CYS A 192 -10.12 -6.39 -3.44
N CYS A 193 -9.11 -5.75 -2.83
CA CYS A 193 -7.80 -5.55 -3.47
C CYS A 193 -7.17 -6.90 -3.84
N HIS A 194 -6.59 -7.02 -5.04
CA HIS A 194 -5.78 -8.20 -5.37
C HIS A 194 -4.57 -8.33 -4.45
N LEU A 195 -4.25 -9.56 -4.09
CA LEU A 195 -3.05 -9.88 -3.30
C LEU A 195 -1.81 -9.88 -4.19
N PHE A 196 -0.70 -9.35 -3.68
CA PHE A 196 0.59 -9.44 -4.35
C PHE A 196 1.21 -10.81 -4.10
N TRP A 197 1.46 -11.54 -5.19
CA TRP A 197 2.14 -12.83 -5.16
C TRP A 197 3.52 -12.70 -5.74
N ARG A 198 4.52 -13.16 -4.99
CA ARG A 198 5.89 -13.29 -5.48
C ARG A 198 6.00 -14.47 -6.42
N GLU A 199 6.66 -14.30 -7.56
CA GLU A 199 6.97 -15.42 -8.46
C GLU A 199 7.67 -16.56 -7.71
N GLU A 200 8.52 -16.24 -6.73
CA GLU A 200 9.22 -17.23 -5.90
C GLU A 200 8.30 -18.12 -5.06
N TRP A 201 7.04 -17.71 -4.82
CA TRP A 201 6.02 -18.50 -4.12
C TRP A 201 5.18 -19.36 -5.06
N LEU A 202 5.43 -19.28 -6.36
CA LEU A 202 4.65 -19.93 -7.39
C LEU A 202 5.49 -20.97 -8.13
N GLU A 203 4.78 -21.88 -8.76
CA GLU A 203 5.31 -22.90 -9.64
C GLU A 203 4.43 -22.92 -10.89
N LYS A 204 5.04 -22.84 -12.07
CA LYS A 204 4.29 -22.92 -13.32
C LYS A 204 3.88 -24.38 -13.53
N ILE A 205 2.63 -24.58 -13.95
CA ILE A 205 2.12 -25.90 -14.30
C ILE A 205 1.88 -25.89 -15.81
N ASP A 206 2.45 -26.87 -16.50
CA ASP A 206 2.14 -27.07 -17.92
C ASP A 206 0.77 -27.75 -18.05
N GLU A 207 -0.10 -27.19 -18.88
CA GLU A 207 -1.44 -27.74 -19.16
C GLU A 207 -1.40 -29.15 -19.79
N PHE A 208 -0.24 -29.60 -20.26
CA PHE A 208 -0.02 -30.90 -20.90
C PHE A 208 0.46 -32.01 -19.95
N SER A 209 0.34 -31.81 -18.64
CA SER A 209 0.67 -32.84 -17.64
C SER A 209 -0.52 -33.79 -17.40
N ASN A 210 -1.08 -34.38 -18.46
CA ASN A 210 -2.01 -35.52 -18.38
C ASN A 210 -2.09 -36.26 -19.71
#